data_AF-A0A4R6DZP5-F1
#
_entry.id   AF-A0A4R6DZP5-F1
#
_cell.length_a   1.000
_cell.length_b   1.000
_cell.length_c   1.000
_cell.angle_alpha   90.00
_cell.angle_beta   90.00
_cell.angle_gamma   90.00
#
_symmetry.space_group_name_H-M   'P 1'
#
loop_
_entity.id
_entity.type
_entity.pdbx_description
1 polymer ?
#
loop_
_entity_poly.entity_id
_entity_poly.type
_entity_poly.pdbx_seq_one_letter_code
_entity_poly.pdbx_strand_id
1 'polypeptide(L)' 'MMATQYGGNRRVPAAYRGDIYALEPDREELVNLGVEIGSFNSNIECFEDCRLTPLALRRLQFLSGKYLWDLSPSYNLD' A
#
# COMPACT_ATOMS: atom_id res chain seq x y z
N MET A 1 20.70 37.88 5.52
CA MET A 1 19.45 37.15 5.78
C MET A 1 19.62 35.76 5.23
N MET A 2 19.70 34.73 6.09
CA MET A 2 19.86 33.34 5.64
C MET A 2 18.47 32.71 5.49
N ALA A 3 18.10 32.36 4.27
CA ALA A 3 16.95 31.52 4.00
C ALA A 3 17.42 30.07 3.96
N THR A 4 17.14 29.33 5.03
CA THR A 4 17.44 27.90 5.12
C THR A 4 16.48 27.13 4.20
N GLN A 5 16.95 26.75 3.01
CA GLN A 5 16.21 25.86 2.12
C GLN A 5 16.31 24.42 2.64
N TYR A 6 15.39 24.00 3.51
CA TYR A 6 15.11 22.59 3.75
C TYR A 6 14.15 22.06 2.67
N GLY A 7 14.58 22.12 1.41
CA GLY A 7 13.85 21.58 0.27
C GLY A 7 14.35 20.18 -0.09
N GLY A 8 14.15 19.20 0.79
CA GLY A 8 14.39 17.81 0.41
C GLY A 8 13.44 17.42 -0.71
N ASN A 9 13.98 17.10 -1.88
CA ASN A 9 13.25 16.56 -3.04
C ASN A 9 12.59 15.22 -2.64
N ARG A 10 11.46 15.27 -1.91
CA ARG A 10 10.66 14.07 -1.61
C ARG A 10 10.02 13.62 -2.91
N ARG A 11 10.65 12.67 -3.59
CA ARG A 11 10.02 11.93 -4.67
C ARG A 11 8.71 11.36 -4.16
N VAL A 12 7.61 11.71 -4.83
CA VAL A 12 6.30 11.12 -4.55
C VAL A 12 6.31 9.70 -5.12
N PRO A 13 6.02 8.66 -4.32
CA PRO A 13 5.90 7.29 -4.83
C PRO A 13 4.81 7.20 -5.89
N ALA A 14 5.08 6.49 -6.98
CA ALA A 14 4.10 6.21 -8.02
C ALA A 14 3.14 5.09 -7.59
N ALA A 15 3.63 4.14 -6.78
CA ALA A 15 2.88 3.05 -6.19
C ALA A 15 3.48 2.63 -4.85
N TYR A 16 2.84 1.67 -4.20
CA TYR A 16 3.34 0.94 -3.03
C TYR A 16 3.23 -0.55 -3.33
N ARG A 17 4.21 -1.33 -2.87
CA ARG A 17 4.27 -2.78 -3.08
C ARG A 17 4.61 -3.49 -1.79
N GLY A 18 4.02 -4.65 -1.57
CA GLY A 18 4.30 -5.52 -0.42
C GLY A 18 3.05 -6.26 0.05
N ASP A 19 3.02 -6.66 1.31
CA ASP A 19 2.05 -7.64 1.78
C ASP A 19 0.93 -6.98 2.59
N ILE A 20 -0.28 -7.51 2.47
CA ILE A 20 -1.45 -7.10 3.26
C ILE A 20 -1.97 -8.30 4.03
N TYR A 21 -1.98 -8.21 5.35
CA TYR A 21 -2.48 -9.26 6.24
C TYR A 21 -4.00 -9.10 6.36
N ALA A 22 -4.72 -10.03 5.76
CA ALA A 22 -6.18 -10.03 5.62
C ALA A 22 -6.66 -11.45 5.31
N LEU A 23 -7.93 -11.75 5.62
CA LEU A 23 -8.49 -13.08 5.35
C LEU A 23 -8.86 -13.20 3.86
N GLU A 24 -8.96 -14.43 3.36
CA GLU A 24 -9.38 -14.67 1.97
C GLU A 24 -10.70 -13.96 1.57
N PRO A 25 -11.74 -13.92 2.44
CA PRO A 25 -12.98 -13.20 2.13
C PRO A 25 -12.83 -11.68 1.98
N ASP A 26 -11.76 -11.07 2.51
CA ASP A 26 -11.51 -9.63 2.40
C ASP A 26 -11.03 -9.21 1.00
N ARG A 27 -10.73 -10.18 0.11
CA ARG A 27 -10.24 -9.94 -1.25
C ARG A 27 -11.06 -8.89 -2.00
N GLU A 28 -12.39 -9.04 -2.00
CA GLU A 28 -13.27 -8.15 -2.76
C GLU A 28 -13.26 -6.73 -2.20
N GLU A 29 -13.20 -6.57 -0.88
CA GLU A 29 -13.09 -5.26 -0.25
C GLU A 29 -11.76 -4.58 -0.65
N LEU A 30 -10.64 -5.31 -0.59
CA LEU A 30 -9.33 -4.76 -0.95
C LEU A 30 -9.27 -4.38 -2.44
N VAL A 31 -9.81 -5.19 -3.34
CA VAL A 31 -9.93 -4.85 -4.76
C VAL A 31 -10.76 -3.58 -4.96
N ASN A 32 -11.89 -3.45 -4.24
CA ASN A 32 -12.74 -2.26 -4.31
C ASN A 32 -12.06 -0.98 -3.79
N LEU A 33 -11.07 -1.09 -2.91
CA LEU A 33 -10.23 0.04 -2.50
C LEU A 33 -9.25 0.47 -3.59
N GLY A 34 -9.00 -0.39 -4.58
CA GLY A 34 -8.03 -0.19 -5.66
C GLY A 34 -6.68 -0.88 -5.39
N VAL A 35 -6.68 -1.95 -4.59
CA VAL A 35 -5.51 -2.81 -4.41
C VAL A 35 -5.47 -3.84 -5.53
N GLU A 36 -4.33 -3.94 -6.20
CA GLU A 36 -3.99 -5.07 -7.06
C GLU A 36 -3.48 -6.19 -6.15
N ILE A 37 -4.28 -7.24 -6.00
CA ILE A 37 -4.02 -8.34 -5.07
C ILE A 37 -3.13 -9.39 -5.73
N GLY A 38 -2.05 -9.78 -5.05
CA GLY A 38 -1.22 -10.91 -5.46
C GLY A 38 -1.72 -12.25 -4.89
N SER A 39 -0.79 -13.16 -4.59
CA SER A 39 -1.10 -14.51 -4.13
C SER A 39 -1.60 -14.52 -2.69
N PHE A 40 -2.61 -15.33 -2.39
CA PHE A 40 -3.05 -15.53 -1.01
C PHE A 40 -2.27 -16.66 -0.36
N ASN A 41 -1.67 -16.39 0.80
CA ASN A 41 -0.99 -17.37 1.63
C ASN A 41 -1.83 -17.65 2.88
N SER A 42 -2.47 -18.82 2.89
CA SER A 42 -3.36 -19.23 3.99
C SER A 42 -2.63 -19.61 5.28
N ASN A 43 -1.31 -19.85 5.25
CA ASN A 43 -0.55 -20.20 6.45
C ASN A 43 -0.35 -19.01 7.38
N ILE A 44 -0.33 -17.79 6.83
CA ILE A 44 -0.10 -16.53 7.55
C ILE A 44 -1.22 -15.51 7.31
N GLU A 45 -2.31 -15.93 6.66
CA GLU A 45 -3.49 -15.12 6.35
C GLU A 45 -3.12 -13.76 5.73
N CYS A 46 -2.44 -13.80 4.58
CA CYS A 46 -2.01 -12.60 3.88
C CYS A 46 -2.14 -12.69 2.37
N PHE A 47 -2.30 -11.53 1.74
CA PHE A 47 -2.10 -11.34 0.31
C PHE A 47 -0.68 -10.83 0.07
N GLU A 48 0.15 -11.69 -0.51
CA GLU A 48 1.54 -11.41 -0.85
C GLU A 48 1.61 -10.58 -2.13
N ASP A 49 2.62 -9.73 -2.23
CA ASP A 49 2.93 -8.97 -3.45
C ASP A 49 1.78 -8.08 -3.96
N CYS A 50 1.05 -7.46 -3.04
CA CYS A 50 0.02 -6.48 -3.37
C CYS A 50 0.63 -5.19 -3.92
N ARG A 51 -0.07 -4.55 -4.85
CA ARG A 51 0.27 -3.24 -5.39
C ARG A 51 -0.86 -2.23 -5.17
N LEU A 52 -0.48 -1.03 -4.74
CA LEU A 52 -1.42 0.04 -4.41
C LEU A 52 -0.99 1.35 -5.07
N THR A 53 -1.96 2.09 -5.61
CA THR A 53 -1.76 3.51 -5.91
C THR A 53 -1.72 4.33 -4.61
N PRO A 54 -1.15 5.55 -4.62
CA PRO A 54 -1.22 6.44 -3.46
C PRO A 54 -2.65 6.73 -2.98
N LEU A 55 -3.64 6.71 -3.87
CA LEU A 55 -5.05 6.85 -3.51
C LEU A 55 -5.58 5.61 -2.78
N ALA A 56 -5.26 4.41 -3.27
CA ALA A 56 -5.65 3.16 -2.62
C ALA A 56 -5.03 3.04 -1.22
N LEU A 57 -3.75 3.39 -1.05
CA LEU A 57 -3.11 3.42 0.28
C LEU A 57 -3.83 4.36 1.24
N ARG A 58 -4.23 5.57 0.79
CA ARG A 58 -5.01 6.48 1.64
C ARG A 58 -6.34 5.86 2.07
N ARG A 59 -7.06 5.22 1.15
CA ARG A 59 -8.33 4.54 1.45
C ARG A 59 -8.14 3.39 2.43
N LEU A 60 -7.07 2.60 2.27
CA LEU A 60 -6.70 1.53 3.21
C LEU A 60 -6.44 2.10 4.62
N GLN A 61 -5.71 3.22 4.72
CA GLN A 61 -5.45 3.90 6.00
C GLN A 61 -6.73 4.43 6.67
N PHE A 62 -7.76 4.80 5.90
CA PHE A 62 -9.05 5.22 6.43
C PHE A 62 -9.87 4.08 7.07
N LEU A 63 -9.54 2.81 6.81
CA LEU A 63 -10.17 1.64 7.45
C LEU A 63 -9.74 1.44 8.91
N SER A 64 -9.21 2.47 9.56
CA SER A 64 -8.91 2.51 11.01
C SER A 64 -8.05 1.35 11.51
N GLY A 65 -7.14 0.84 10.68
CA GLY A 65 -6.26 -0.26 11.05
C GLY A 65 -6.89 -1.66 10.97
N LYS A 66 -8.00 -1.83 10.23
CA LYS A 66 -8.57 -3.17 9.92
C LYS A 66 -7.50 -4.15 9.43
N TYR A 67 -6.56 -3.66 8.63
CA TYR A 67 -5.49 -4.44 8.02
C TYR A 67 -4.12 -4.01 8.51
N LEU A 68 -3.29 -5.00 8.82
CA LEU A 68 -1.84 -4.81 8.92
C LEU A 68 -1.24 -4.94 7.52
N TRP A 69 -0.18 -4.21 7.24
CA TRP A 69 0.46 -4.21 5.94
C TRP A 69 1.94 -3.88 6.06
N ASP A 70 2.75 -4.51 5.23
CA ASP A 70 4.17 -4.23 5.05
C ASP A 70 4.38 -3.73 3.62
N LEU A 71 4.24 -2.42 3.43
CA LEU A 71 4.27 -1.78 2.11
C LEU A 71 5.47 -0.84 2.00
N SER A 72 6.20 -0.98 0.90
CA SER A 72 7.30 -0.10 0.53
C SER A 72 6.95 0.77 -0.67
N PRO A 73 7.42 2.03 -0.72
CA PRO A 73 7.18 2.90 -1.87
C PRO A 73 7.88 2.36 -3.13
N SER A 74 7.17 2.33 -4.24
CA SER A 74 7.70 2.11 -5.59
C SER A 74 7.64 3.39 -6.40
N TYR A 75 8.74 3.70 -7.10
CA TYR A 75 8.86 4.88 -7.95
C TYR A 75 8.68 4.58 -9.44
N ASN A 76 8.55 3.29 -9.78
CA ASN A 76 8.29 2.84 -11.15
C ASN A 76 6.91 2.19 -11.21
N LEU A 77 6.28 2.29 -12.38
CA LEU A 77 4.97 1.68 -12.66
C LEU A 77 5.08 0.27 -13.27
N ASP A 78 6.27 -0.33 -13.25
CA ASP A 78 6.54 -1.66 -13.83
C ASP A 78 5.60 -2.74 -13.32
#